data_AF-A0A9J8C6E1-F1
#
_entry.id   AF-A0A9J8C6E1-F1
#
_cell.length_a   1.000
_cell.length_b   1.000
_cell.length_c   1.000
_cell.angle_alpha   90.00
_cell.angle_beta   90.00
_cell.angle_gamma   90.00
#
_symmetry.space_group_name_H-M   'P 1'
#
loop_
_entity.id
_entity.type
_entity.pdbx_description
1 polymer ?
#
loop_
_entity_poly.entity_id
_entity_poly.type
_entity_poly.pdbx_seq_one_letter_code
_entity_poly.pdbx_strand_id
1 'polypeptide(L)'
;MYDVHYSDPNTVAKDGATAPPADMMPVVPGYESLGPYVIPPSDFGPTQPQAPSRAPERRFDIPAITEELAQEAFIKYASSKCCYSSKPAKEMVFTDLQSLNTYRYRLETFTESRTTEWDSEPYNGQVVDGFGVAPGPWSIPVPIPSLFQDCQKAVRVPHTSTVKGCHSCLNLGRSACRRCVNSGRTQCAFCGGMGRTASNRCSPCHGSGMTRCHSCGGVGSITCTTCKGQGKLLCFIKLKITWKNNVYVAVIDKGSGFPVELLDRISGEKLLTDMAPMVYPVVSFPDSSVNAESESAVREHQAQFATTCRILQQRQTIELIPITRVHYVWNEKTHIYFVYGTEHKVYTKDYPVKCCCCSIL
;
A
#
# COMPACT_ATOMS: atom_id res chain seq x y z
N MET A 1 8.94 -39.59 22.76
CA MET A 1 8.01 -38.52 23.19
C MET A 1 7.51 -37.85 21.92
N TYR A 2 6.29 -38.14 21.51
CA TYR A 2 5.68 -37.48 20.35
C TYR A 2 5.04 -36.18 20.86
N ASP A 3 5.61 -35.04 20.50
CA ASP A 3 4.99 -33.73 20.69
C ASP A 3 3.80 -33.63 19.74
N VAL A 4 2.62 -34.01 20.25
CA VAL A 4 1.36 -33.69 19.57
C VAL A 4 1.09 -32.22 19.86
N HIS A 5 1.37 -31.36 18.88
CA HIS A 5 0.94 -29.97 18.87
C HIS A 5 -0.60 -29.92 18.96
N TYR A 6 -1.13 -29.90 20.18
CA TYR A 6 -2.56 -29.80 20.42
C TYR A 6 -2.93 -28.32 20.42
N SER A 7 -3.43 -27.83 19.29
CA SER A 7 -4.08 -26.52 19.21
C SER A 7 -5.21 -26.49 20.26
N ASP A 8 -5.14 -25.55 21.20
CA ASP A 8 -6.19 -25.41 22.21
C ASP A 8 -7.48 -24.96 21.51
N PRO A 9 -8.58 -25.74 21.56
CA PRO A 9 -9.84 -25.39 20.91
C PRO A 9 -10.51 -24.15 21.52
N ASN A 10 -9.95 -23.61 22.60
CA ASN A 10 -10.34 -22.33 23.20
C ASN A 10 -9.51 -21.13 22.71
N THR A 11 -8.48 -21.33 21.89
CA THR A 11 -7.68 -20.24 21.31
C THR A 11 -8.43 -19.61 20.15
N VAL A 12 -9.11 -18.49 20.40
CA VAL A 12 -9.64 -17.62 19.34
C VAL A 12 -8.55 -16.60 18.98
N ALA A 13 -8.26 -16.46 17.68
CA ALA A 13 -7.19 -15.60 17.19
C ALA A 13 -7.47 -14.10 17.39
N LYS A 14 -6.40 -13.42 17.85
CA LYS A 14 -6.05 -11.98 17.85
C LYS A 14 -6.92 -10.98 18.65
N ASP A 15 -6.25 -10.43 19.68
CA ASP A 15 -6.48 -9.11 20.28
C ASP A 15 -6.58 -8.04 19.19
N GLY A 16 -7.81 -7.60 18.92
CA GLY A 16 -8.14 -6.53 18.01
C GLY A 16 -9.61 -6.18 18.20
N ALA A 17 -9.90 -4.89 18.15
CA ALA A 17 -11.24 -4.36 18.29
C ALA A 17 -12.19 -5.10 17.32
N THR A 18 -13.25 -5.68 17.86
CA THR A 18 -14.18 -6.56 17.13
C THR A 18 -15.46 -5.80 16.89
N ALA A 19 -15.88 -5.66 15.63
CA ALA A 19 -17.11 -4.97 15.31
C ALA A 19 -18.30 -5.66 16.04
N PRO A 20 -19.10 -4.92 16.83
CA PRO A 20 -20.28 -5.46 17.46
C PRO A 20 -21.36 -5.84 16.43
N PRO A 21 -22.24 -6.81 16.73
CA PRO A 21 -23.38 -7.14 15.88
C PRO A 21 -24.25 -5.90 15.59
N ALA A 22 -24.60 -5.68 14.32
CA ALA A 22 -25.28 -4.46 13.88
C ALA A 22 -26.67 -4.28 14.52
N ASP A 23 -27.38 -5.38 14.79
CA ASP A 23 -28.68 -5.42 15.46
C ASP A 23 -28.64 -4.96 16.93
N MET A 24 -27.48 -5.04 17.57
CA MET A 24 -27.28 -4.59 18.96
C MET A 24 -26.95 -3.10 19.06
N MET A 25 -26.77 -2.42 17.92
CA MET A 25 -26.28 -1.04 17.87
C MET A 25 -27.42 -0.04 17.64
N PRO A 26 -27.37 1.13 18.31
CA PRO A 26 -28.36 2.16 18.07
C PRO A 26 -28.16 2.75 16.67
N VAL A 27 -29.25 3.21 16.08
CA VAL A 27 -29.18 4.09 14.91
C VAL A 27 -28.64 5.44 15.39
N VAL A 28 -27.56 5.91 14.77
CA VAL A 28 -26.97 7.22 15.06
C VAL A 28 -27.29 8.16 13.89
N PRO A 29 -27.94 9.30 14.13
CA PRO A 29 -28.24 10.27 13.07
C PRO A 29 -26.99 10.69 12.29
N GLY A 30 -27.06 10.67 10.95
CA GLY A 30 -25.93 10.95 10.05
C GLY A 30 -24.96 9.78 9.83
N TYR A 31 -25.25 8.63 10.43
CA TYR A 31 -24.48 7.38 10.32
C TYR A 31 -25.39 6.18 10.05
N GLU A 32 -26.55 6.39 9.43
CA GLU A 32 -27.53 5.37 9.10
C GLU A 32 -26.97 4.33 8.12
N SER A 33 -26.09 4.77 7.22
CA SER A 33 -25.41 3.95 6.21
C SER A 33 -23.91 3.87 6.49
N LEU A 34 -23.52 3.12 7.52
CA LEU A 34 -22.11 2.78 7.76
C LEU A 34 -21.54 1.99 6.58
N GLY A 35 -20.27 2.21 6.25
CA GLY A 35 -19.61 1.49 5.17
C GLY A 35 -18.54 2.31 4.45
N PRO A 36 -18.11 1.82 3.27
CA PRO A 36 -17.01 2.42 2.53
C PRO A 36 -17.39 3.68 1.73
N TYR A 37 -18.67 4.04 1.67
CA TYR A 37 -19.18 5.08 0.76
C TYR A 37 -19.56 6.38 1.48
N VAL A 38 -18.60 6.98 2.18
CA VAL A 38 -18.81 8.31 2.78
C VAL A 38 -18.44 9.38 1.76
N ILE A 39 -19.44 9.81 0.99
CA ILE A 39 -19.25 10.78 -0.11
C ILE A 39 -18.83 12.15 0.45
N PRO A 40 -17.78 12.79 -0.08
CA PRO A 40 -17.39 14.14 0.30
C PRO A 40 -18.49 15.15 -0.09
N PRO A 41 -18.79 16.14 0.76
CA PRO A 41 -19.60 17.30 0.41
C PRO A 41 -19.13 18.00 -0.87
N SER A 42 -20.08 18.49 -1.68
CA SER A 42 -19.80 19.08 -3.01
C SER A 42 -18.99 20.39 -2.95
N ASP A 43 -19.02 21.10 -1.83
CA ASP A 43 -18.21 22.29 -1.54
C ASP A 43 -16.73 21.98 -1.32
N PHE A 44 -16.36 20.70 -1.13
CA PHE A 44 -14.96 20.26 -1.22
C PHE A 44 -14.48 20.05 -2.65
N GLY A 45 -15.35 20.23 -3.65
CA GLY A 45 -14.95 20.25 -5.06
C GLY A 45 -13.93 21.36 -5.30
N PRO A 46 -12.79 21.07 -5.94
CA PRO A 46 -11.80 22.11 -6.20
C PRO A 46 -12.40 23.18 -7.12
N THR A 47 -12.15 24.45 -6.79
CA THR A 47 -12.35 25.55 -7.74
C THR A 47 -11.54 25.26 -9.00
N GLN A 48 -12.19 25.38 -10.16
CA GLN A 48 -11.56 25.11 -11.43
C GLN A 48 -10.30 26.00 -11.57
N PRO A 49 -9.13 25.42 -11.87
CA PRO A 49 -7.90 26.18 -11.97
C PRO A 49 -8.02 27.19 -13.11
N GLN A 50 -7.55 28.41 -12.88
CA GLN A 50 -7.44 29.41 -13.93
C GLN A 50 -6.24 29.10 -14.82
N ALA A 51 -6.38 29.38 -16.12
CA ALA A 51 -5.28 29.24 -17.05
C ALA A 51 -4.12 30.15 -16.59
N PRO A 52 -2.89 29.62 -16.46
CA PRO A 52 -1.74 30.44 -16.13
C PRO A 52 -1.51 31.50 -17.21
N SER A 53 -0.95 32.65 -16.83
CA SER A 53 -0.51 33.65 -17.78
C SER A 53 0.51 33.02 -18.75
N ARG A 54 0.44 33.42 -20.03
CA ARG A 54 1.29 32.84 -21.08
C ARG A 54 2.76 33.05 -20.72
N ALA A 55 3.41 31.99 -20.25
CA ALA A 55 4.83 32.00 -19.97
C ALA A 55 5.61 32.09 -21.29
N PRO A 56 6.79 32.74 -21.31
CA PRO A 56 7.65 32.74 -22.49
C PRO A 56 8.03 31.29 -22.86
N GLU A 57 8.08 31.01 -24.16
CA GLU A 57 8.51 29.71 -24.67
C GLU A 57 9.92 29.40 -24.13
N ARG A 58 10.03 28.38 -23.28
CA ARG A 58 11.32 27.88 -22.83
C ARG A 58 11.80 26.85 -23.84
N ARG A 59 12.90 27.17 -24.52
CA ARG A 59 13.65 26.18 -25.30
C ARG A 59 14.48 25.36 -24.33
N PHE A 60 14.27 24.05 -24.31
CA PHE A 60 15.08 23.13 -23.54
C PHE A 60 16.14 22.54 -24.48
N ASP A 61 17.42 22.72 -24.15
CA ASP A 61 18.50 22.08 -24.88
C ASP A 61 18.54 20.59 -24.54
N ILE A 62 18.62 19.75 -25.56
CA ILE A 62 18.76 18.30 -25.36
C ILE A 62 20.23 18.04 -25.00
N PRO A 63 20.54 17.51 -23.81
CA PRO A 63 21.91 17.27 -23.40
C PRO A 63 22.52 16.18 -24.30
N ALA A 64 23.59 16.55 -25.00
CA ALA A 64 24.42 15.63 -25.75
C ALA A 64 25.57 15.12 -24.87
N ILE A 65 25.86 13.82 -24.94
CA ILE A 65 27.03 13.23 -24.30
C ILE A 65 28.21 13.20 -25.28
N THR A 66 29.43 13.23 -24.75
CA THR A 66 30.63 13.08 -25.57
C THR A 66 30.90 11.60 -25.90
N GLU A 67 31.72 11.37 -26.92
CA GLU A 67 32.18 10.02 -27.29
C GLU A 67 32.91 9.34 -26.14
N GLU A 68 33.70 10.07 -25.37
CA GLU A 68 34.44 9.55 -24.21
C GLU A 68 33.47 9.03 -23.14
N LEU A 69 32.45 9.82 -22.78
CA LEU A 69 31.46 9.41 -21.80
C LEU A 69 30.65 8.20 -22.29
N ALA A 70 30.28 8.20 -23.57
CA ALA A 70 29.59 7.08 -24.18
C ALA A 70 30.44 5.80 -24.16
N GLN A 71 31.75 5.92 -24.39
CA GLN A 71 32.70 4.81 -24.36
C GLN A 71 32.91 4.28 -22.94
N GLU A 72 33.13 5.17 -21.97
CA GLU A 72 33.30 4.80 -20.55
C GLU A 72 32.10 4.04 -20.01
N ALA A 73 30.89 4.52 -20.31
CA ALA A 73 29.65 3.84 -19.96
C ALA A 73 29.58 2.43 -20.57
N PHE A 74 29.99 2.28 -21.83
CA PHE A 74 29.98 1.00 -22.54
C PHE A 74 31.01 0.01 -22.01
N ILE A 75 32.21 0.47 -21.67
CA ILE A 75 33.25 -0.34 -21.01
C ILE A 75 32.77 -0.83 -19.65
N LYS A 76 32.19 0.07 -18.85
CA LYS A 76 31.61 -0.28 -17.55
C LYS A 76 30.50 -1.33 -17.70
N TYR A 77 29.61 -1.15 -18.67
CA TYR A 77 28.58 -2.14 -18.98
C TYR A 77 29.15 -3.50 -19.38
N ALA A 78 30.11 -3.56 -20.30
CA ALA A 78 30.74 -4.81 -20.71
C ALA A 78 31.40 -5.53 -19.53
N SER A 79 32.09 -4.80 -18.66
CA SER A 79 32.74 -5.36 -17.46
C SER A 79 31.76 -5.95 -16.44
N SER A 80 30.51 -5.48 -16.42
CA SER A 80 29.45 -6.02 -15.54
C SER A 80 28.87 -7.36 -16.01
N LYS A 81 29.21 -7.82 -17.22
CA LYS A 81 28.71 -9.06 -17.81
C LYS A 81 29.85 -10.08 -17.89
N CYS A 82 29.70 -11.19 -17.16
CA CYS A 82 30.75 -12.22 -17.01
C CYS A 82 31.29 -12.79 -18.33
N CYS A 83 30.49 -12.76 -19.40
CA CYS A 83 30.83 -13.33 -20.68
C CYS A 83 31.10 -12.29 -21.77
N TYR A 84 31.20 -11.00 -21.47
CA TYR A 84 31.44 -9.99 -22.51
C TYR A 84 32.93 -9.69 -22.62
N SER A 85 33.48 -9.77 -23.83
CA SER A 85 34.83 -9.27 -24.07
C SER A 85 34.84 -7.76 -23.94
N SER A 86 35.88 -7.16 -23.36
CA SER A 86 36.02 -5.70 -23.30
C SER A 86 36.45 -5.07 -24.63
N LYS A 87 36.93 -5.85 -25.61
CA LYS A 87 37.48 -5.33 -26.86
C LYS A 87 36.49 -4.48 -27.66
N PRO A 88 35.24 -4.94 -27.93
CA PRO A 88 34.28 -4.12 -28.66
C PRO A 88 34.02 -2.76 -28.00
N ALA A 89 33.99 -2.69 -26.67
CA ALA A 89 33.76 -1.43 -25.98
C ALA A 89 34.98 -0.49 -25.98
N LYS A 90 36.21 -1.02 -26.00
CA LYS A 90 37.46 -0.23 -25.94
C LYS A 90 37.98 0.21 -27.30
N GLU A 91 37.76 -0.60 -28.33
CA GLU A 91 38.41 -0.44 -29.64
C GLU A 91 37.37 -0.14 -30.76
N MET A 92 36.08 0.00 -30.43
CA MET A 92 35.07 0.46 -31.40
C MET A 92 35.39 1.84 -31.97
N VAL A 93 34.91 2.08 -33.20
CA VAL A 93 34.95 3.39 -33.84
C VAL A 93 33.54 3.95 -33.89
N PHE A 94 33.33 5.11 -33.27
CA PHE A 94 32.06 5.82 -33.35
C PHE A 94 31.78 6.28 -34.77
N THR A 95 30.53 6.14 -35.20
CA THR A 95 30.07 6.68 -36.48
C THR A 95 29.05 7.79 -36.30
N ASP A 96 28.21 7.72 -35.26
CA ASP A 96 27.20 8.74 -34.97
C ASP A 96 26.69 8.64 -33.52
N LEU A 97 26.44 9.79 -32.89
CA LEU A 97 25.85 9.92 -31.56
C LEU A 97 24.58 10.78 -31.66
N GLN A 98 23.43 10.14 -31.57
CA GLN A 98 22.13 10.80 -31.74
C GLN A 98 21.45 10.99 -30.38
N SER A 99 21.34 12.24 -29.94
CA SER A 99 20.60 12.60 -28.73
C SER A 99 19.11 12.65 -29.01
N LEU A 100 18.31 11.97 -28.18
CA LEU A 100 16.88 11.80 -28.35
C LEU A 100 16.12 12.49 -27.22
N ASN A 101 15.05 13.20 -27.55
CA ASN A 101 14.16 13.86 -26.58
C ASN A 101 13.10 12.88 -26.07
N THR A 102 13.35 12.30 -24.90
CA THR A 102 12.35 11.48 -24.19
C THR A 102 11.88 12.22 -22.96
N TYR A 103 10.57 12.47 -22.86
CA TYR A 103 9.98 13.14 -21.71
C TYR A 103 9.17 12.18 -20.88
N ARG A 104 9.20 12.37 -19.56
CA ARG A 104 8.30 11.70 -18.62
C ARG A 104 7.41 12.72 -17.97
N TYR A 105 6.11 12.61 -18.25
CA TYR A 105 5.07 13.35 -17.54
C TYR A 105 4.61 12.53 -16.35
N ARG A 106 4.42 13.19 -15.21
CA ARG A 106 3.89 12.58 -14.00
C ARG A 106 2.85 13.49 -13.36
N LEU A 107 1.68 12.95 -13.06
CA LEU A 107 0.64 13.61 -12.27
C LEU A 107 0.41 12.82 -10.98
N GLU A 108 0.62 13.48 -9.86
CA GLU A 108 0.28 12.99 -8.54
C GLU A 108 -0.98 13.69 -8.05
N THR A 109 -1.98 12.91 -7.63
CA THR A 109 -3.22 13.43 -7.04
C THR A 109 -3.40 12.87 -5.64
N PHE A 110 -3.17 13.73 -4.66
CA PHE A 110 -3.29 13.41 -3.26
C PHE A 110 -4.74 13.55 -2.82
N THR A 111 -5.33 12.44 -2.41
CA THR A 111 -6.75 12.30 -2.11
C THR A 111 -6.97 11.91 -0.67
N GLU A 112 -8.10 12.32 -0.11
CA GLU A 112 -8.63 11.86 1.16
C GLU A 112 -9.96 11.14 0.91
N SER A 113 -10.12 9.95 1.47
CA SER A 113 -11.39 9.23 1.55
C SER A 113 -11.68 8.84 2.99
N ARG A 114 -12.96 8.71 3.32
CA ARG A 114 -13.43 8.38 4.67
C ARG A 114 -14.34 7.17 4.62
N THR A 115 -14.24 6.31 5.63
CA THR A 115 -15.14 5.17 5.84
C THR A 115 -15.54 5.09 7.30
N THR A 116 -16.73 4.58 7.60
CA THR A 116 -17.23 4.50 8.97
C THR A 116 -17.66 3.08 9.29
N GLU A 117 -17.26 2.59 10.46
CA GLU A 117 -17.62 1.25 10.94
C GLU A 117 -17.83 1.27 12.45
N TRP A 118 -18.65 0.34 12.96
CA TRP A 118 -18.72 0.13 14.40
C TRP A 118 -17.44 -0.53 14.89
N ASP A 119 -17.00 -0.13 16.08
CA ASP A 119 -15.91 -0.77 16.77
C ASP A 119 -16.20 -0.87 18.27
N SER A 120 -15.46 -1.75 18.97
CA SER A 120 -15.67 -1.96 20.40
C SER A 120 -14.40 -2.32 21.17
N GLU A 121 -14.37 -1.95 22.45
CA GLU A 121 -13.31 -2.32 23.39
C GLU A 121 -13.88 -2.74 24.76
N PRO A 122 -13.14 -3.50 25.59
CA PRO A 122 -13.54 -3.81 26.96
C PRO A 122 -13.90 -2.55 27.76
N TYR A 123 -15.05 -2.57 28.43
CA TYR A 123 -15.46 -1.46 29.28
C TYR A 123 -14.89 -1.62 30.70
N ASN A 124 -13.95 -0.75 31.06
CA ASN A 124 -13.27 -0.68 32.37
C ASN A 124 -13.61 0.61 33.13
N GLY A 125 -14.75 1.25 32.82
CA GLY A 125 -15.14 2.53 33.43
C GLY A 125 -14.66 3.77 32.66
N GLN A 126 -14.31 3.64 31.37
CA GLN A 126 -14.05 4.79 30.52
C GLN A 126 -15.22 5.76 30.52
N VAL A 127 -14.94 7.04 30.27
CA VAL A 127 -15.99 8.06 30.05
C VAL A 127 -16.77 7.69 28.79
N VAL A 128 -18.10 7.68 28.90
CA VAL A 128 -19.00 7.35 27.80
C VAL A 128 -19.44 8.66 27.15
N ASP A 129 -18.80 8.98 26.03
CA ASP A 129 -19.18 10.12 25.19
C ASP A 129 -20.36 9.74 24.28
N GLY A 130 -21.57 9.74 24.85
CA GLY A 130 -22.82 9.44 24.16
C GLY A 130 -23.86 10.57 24.26
N PHE A 131 -23.50 11.72 24.83
CA PHE A 131 -24.39 12.87 25.01
C PHE A 131 -24.06 13.94 23.98
N GLY A 132 -25.00 14.22 23.06
CA GLY A 132 -24.83 15.24 22.03
C GLY A 132 -25.29 14.77 20.67
N VAL A 133 -25.11 15.63 19.66
CA VAL A 133 -25.37 15.29 18.25
C VAL A 133 -24.03 14.92 17.61
N ALA A 134 -23.93 13.71 17.08
CA ALA A 134 -22.73 13.26 16.38
C ALA A 134 -22.47 14.16 15.15
N PRO A 135 -21.26 14.71 14.97
CA PRO A 135 -20.94 15.48 13.78
C PRO A 135 -20.90 14.57 12.55
N GLY A 136 -21.23 15.11 11.38
CA GLY A 136 -21.11 14.36 10.13
C GLY A 136 -19.65 13.91 9.86
N PRO A 137 -19.43 12.80 9.13
CA PRO A 137 -18.09 12.24 8.93
C PRO A 137 -17.04 13.22 8.42
N TRP A 138 -17.39 14.16 7.54
CA TRP A 138 -16.48 15.16 6.96
C TRP A 138 -16.30 16.42 7.80
N SER A 139 -17.16 16.64 8.80
CA SER A 139 -17.05 17.76 9.75
C SER A 139 -16.05 17.47 10.88
N ILE A 140 -15.58 16.23 11.00
CA ILE A 140 -14.58 15.83 11.99
C ILE A 140 -13.19 16.28 11.51
N PRO A 141 -12.51 17.20 12.22
CA PRO A 141 -11.20 17.67 11.81
C PRO A 141 -10.16 16.59 12.10
N VAL A 142 -9.38 16.21 11.08
CA VAL A 142 -8.23 15.31 11.24
C VAL A 142 -7.02 15.94 10.55
N PRO A 143 -5.86 16.04 11.24
CA PRO A 143 -4.67 16.64 10.64
C PRO A 143 -4.19 15.85 9.41
N ILE A 144 -4.09 16.56 8.29
CA ILE A 144 -3.57 16.06 7.02
C ILE A 144 -2.10 15.65 7.22
N PRO A 145 -1.69 14.43 6.83
CA PRO A 145 -0.31 13.97 6.92
C PRO A 145 0.58 14.65 5.87
N SER A 146 1.85 14.24 5.79
CA SER A 146 2.76 14.66 4.73
C SER A 146 2.13 14.42 3.34
N LEU A 147 2.09 15.46 2.52
CA LEU A 147 1.51 15.38 1.17
C LEU A 147 2.23 14.34 0.31
N PHE A 148 1.46 13.70 -0.57
CA PHE A 148 1.96 12.71 -1.54
C PHE A 148 2.54 11.43 -0.91
N GLN A 149 2.10 11.09 0.30
CA GLN A 149 2.45 9.84 0.99
C GLN A 149 1.18 9.13 1.46
N ASP A 150 1.08 7.83 1.15
CA ASP A 150 -0.04 7.01 1.59
C ASP A 150 -0.07 6.93 3.12
N CYS A 151 -1.23 7.18 3.71
CA CYS A 151 -1.40 7.20 5.15
C CYS A 151 -2.83 6.82 5.52
N GLN A 152 -2.99 6.23 6.71
CA GLN A 152 -4.30 5.93 7.25
C GLN A 152 -4.34 6.28 8.74
N LYS A 153 -5.44 6.89 9.17
CA LYS A 153 -5.72 7.16 10.59
C LYS A 153 -7.14 6.72 10.92
N ALA A 154 -7.36 6.36 12.17
CA ALA A 154 -8.68 6.06 12.70
C ALA A 154 -8.94 6.92 13.94
N VAL A 155 -10.13 7.49 14.03
CA VAL A 155 -10.58 8.28 15.17
C VAL A 155 -11.97 7.82 15.59
N ARG A 156 -12.32 8.00 16.87
CA ARG A 156 -13.70 7.79 17.34
C ARG A 156 -14.55 8.97 16.90
N VAL A 157 -15.76 8.69 16.44
CA VAL A 157 -16.76 9.72 16.16
C VAL A 157 -17.30 10.24 17.51
N PRO A 158 -17.23 11.57 17.77
CA PRO A 158 -17.77 12.16 18.99
C PRO A 158 -19.25 11.83 19.20
N HIS A 159 -19.66 11.69 20.46
CA HIS A 159 -21.03 11.45 20.89
C HIS A 159 -21.67 10.14 20.40
N THR A 160 -20.86 9.17 19.94
CA THR A 160 -21.35 7.85 19.47
C THR A 160 -21.05 6.71 20.43
N SER A 161 -20.38 6.99 21.54
CA SER A 161 -19.97 5.95 22.49
C SER A 161 -21.16 5.46 23.30
N THR A 162 -21.33 4.16 23.40
CA THR A 162 -22.36 3.51 24.21
C THR A 162 -21.80 2.27 24.88
N VAL A 163 -22.20 2.01 26.12
CA VAL A 163 -21.89 0.73 26.77
C VAL A 163 -22.94 -0.29 26.38
N LYS A 164 -22.49 -1.45 25.90
CA LYS A 164 -23.34 -2.59 25.59
C LYS A 164 -22.85 -3.83 26.32
N GLY A 165 -23.77 -4.77 26.43
CA GLY A 165 -23.44 -6.11 26.85
C GLY A 165 -22.44 -6.77 25.89
N CYS A 166 -21.49 -7.55 26.42
CA CYS A 166 -20.56 -8.31 25.59
C CYS A 166 -21.31 -9.45 24.88
N HIS A 167 -21.48 -9.31 23.57
CA HIS A 167 -22.16 -10.28 22.71
C HIS A 167 -21.47 -11.66 22.73
N SER A 168 -20.14 -11.71 22.85
CA SER A 168 -19.38 -12.96 22.79
C SER A 168 -19.54 -13.84 24.04
N CYS A 169 -19.96 -13.26 25.18
CA CYS A 169 -20.15 -14.00 26.43
C CYS A 169 -21.52 -13.77 27.08
N LEU A 170 -22.46 -13.18 26.34
CA LEU A 170 -23.80 -12.87 26.84
C LEU A 170 -23.77 -12.16 28.20
N ASN A 171 -22.85 -11.21 28.34
CA ASN A 171 -22.65 -10.37 29.53
C ASN A 171 -22.05 -11.07 30.76
N LEU A 172 -21.66 -12.34 30.65
CA LEU A 172 -21.16 -13.13 31.78
C LEU A 172 -19.68 -12.85 32.12
N GLY A 173 -18.93 -12.21 31.22
CA GLY A 173 -17.48 -12.04 31.34
C GLY A 173 -16.68 -13.34 31.17
N ARG A 174 -17.35 -14.49 31.06
CA ARG A 174 -16.75 -15.82 30.92
C ARG A 174 -17.49 -16.61 29.85
N SER A 175 -16.80 -17.59 29.28
CA SER A 175 -17.35 -18.51 28.30
C SER A 175 -17.13 -19.94 28.76
N ALA A 176 -18.02 -20.83 28.34
CA ALA A 176 -17.89 -22.24 28.62
C ALA A 176 -16.56 -22.77 28.10
N CYS A 177 -15.80 -23.51 28.92
CA CYS A 177 -14.61 -24.18 28.44
C CYS A 177 -15.04 -25.32 27.50
N ARG A 178 -14.75 -25.19 26.20
CA ARG A 178 -15.17 -26.17 25.18
C ARG A 178 -14.50 -27.53 25.38
N ARG A 179 -13.29 -27.54 25.94
CA ARG A 179 -12.51 -28.76 26.19
C ARG A 179 -13.11 -29.64 27.29
N CYS A 180 -13.79 -29.07 28.28
CA CYS A 180 -14.40 -29.84 29.38
C CYS A 180 -15.93 -29.71 29.46
N VAL A 181 -16.54 -28.95 28.56
CA VAL A 181 -17.99 -28.70 28.49
C VAL A 181 -18.54 -28.28 29.85
N ASN A 182 -17.97 -27.21 30.43
CA ASN A 182 -18.32 -26.66 31.74
C ASN A 182 -18.03 -27.52 32.98
N SER A 183 -17.56 -28.76 32.84
CA SER A 183 -17.34 -29.64 34.00
C SER A 183 -16.09 -29.32 34.82
N GLY A 184 -15.15 -28.55 34.26
CA GLY A 184 -13.83 -28.33 34.84
C GLY A 184 -12.93 -29.57 34.82
N ARG A 185 -13.40 -30.69 34.28
CA ARG A 185 -12.66 -31.95 34.24
C ARG A 185 -12.66 -32.54 32.83
N THR A 186 -11.60 -33.26 32.50
CA THR A 186 -11.48 -33.99 31.23
C THR A 186 -11.24 -35.45 31.51
N GLN A 187 -11.63 -36.31 30.58
CA GLN A 187 -11.35 -37.73 30.68
C GLN A 187 -9.86 -37.96 30.90
N CYS A 188 -9.52 -38.78 31.89
CA CYS A 188 -8.13 -39.11 32.16
C CYS A 188 -7.55 -39.90 30.98
N ALA A 189 -6.67 -39.26 30.20
CA ALA A 189 -6.04 -39.89 29.04
C ALA A 189 -5.26 -41.17 29.41
N PHE A 190 -4.73 -41.24 30.63
CA PHE A 190 -3.94 -42.38 31.09
C PHE A 190 -4.76 -43.66 31.32
N CYS A 191 -6.03 -43.54 31.71
CA CYS A 191 -6.90 -44.70 31.97
C CYS A 191 -8.16 -44.74 31.08
N GLY A 192 -8.24 -43.87 30.07
CA GLY A 192 -9.40 -43.76 29.20
C GLY A 192 -10.72 -43.52 29.94
N GLY A 193 -10.69 -42.86 31.10
CA GLY A 193 -11.91 -42.64 31.90
C GLY A 193 -12.28 -43.73 32.89
N MET A 194 -11.58 -44.88 32.91
CA MET A 194 -11.97 -46.02 33.75
C MET A 194 -11.63 -45.85 35.24
N GLY A 195 -10.75 -44.90 35.58
CA GLY A 195 -10.27 -44.71 36.95
C GLY A 195 -9.30 -45.80 37.44
N ARG A 196 -9.02 -46.82 36.64
CA ARG A 196 -8.09 -47.91 36.97
C ARG A 196 -7.19 -48.24 35.78
N THR A 197 -6.02 -48.77 36.08
CA THR A 197 -5.12 -49.36 35.08
C THR A 197 -4.79 -50.77 35.55
N ALA A 198 -5.17 -51.78 34.75
CA ALA A 198 -5.25 -53.17 35.19
C ALA A 198 -6.07 -53.29 36.50
N SER A 199 -5.44 -53.72 37.61
CA SER A 199 -6.11 -53.93 38.90
C SER A 199 -5.91 -52.79 39.91
N ASN A 200 -5.13 -51.75 39.57
CA ASN A 200 -4.79 -50.67 40.50
C ASN A 200 -5.55 -49.38 40.21
N ARG A 201 -5.72 -48.56 41.26
CA ARG A 201 -6.26 -47.20 41.15
C ARG A 201 -5.36 -46.38 40.23
N CYS A 202 -5.92 -45.77 39.19
CA CYS A 202 -5.16 -44.92 38.29
C CYS A 202 -4.60 -43.73 39.09
N SER A 203 -3.28 -43.62 39.16
CA SER A 203 -2.58 -42.59 39.94
C SER A 203 -2.89 -41.17 39.45
N PRO A 204 -2.80 -40.84 38.14
CA PRO A 204 -3.10 -39.49 37.64
C PRO A 204 -4.51 -38.94 37.92
N CYS A 205 -5.52 -39.79 38.07
CA CYS A 205 -6.90 -39.35 38.36
C CYS A 205 -7.41 -39.80 39.74
N HIS A 206 -6.55 -40.43 40.55
CA HIS A 206 -6.88 -41.02 41.84
C HIS A 206 -8.20 -41.82 41.84
N GLY A 207 -8.41 -42.67 40.84
CA GLY A 207 -9.61 -43.51 40.78
C GLY A 207 -10.86 -42.87 40.20
N SER A 208 -10.86 -41.57 39.92
CA SER A 208 -12.08 -40.86 39.48
C SER A 208 -12.36 -41.00 37.98
N GLY A 209 -11.39 -41.47 37.18
CA GLY A 209 -11.49 -41.50 35.73
C GLY A 209 -11.36 -40.12 35.05
N MET A 210 -11.33 -39.03 35.83
CA MET A 210 -11.33 -37.66 35.35
C MET A 210 -10.13 -36.89 35.91
N THR A 211 -9.53 -36.01 35.12
CA THR A 211 -8.46 -35.11 35.55
C THR A 211 -8.90 -33.66 35.47
N ARG A 212 -8.23 -32.79 36.23
CA ARG A 212 -8.44 -31.33 36.16
C ARG A 212 -8.22 -30.88 34.72
N CYS A 213 -9.19 -30.19 34.14
CA CYS A 213 -9.04 -29.65 32.80
C CYS A 213 -7.95 -28.57 32.80
N HIS A 214 -6.87 -28.78 32.05
CA HIS A 214 -5.75 -27.84 32.00
C HIS A 214 -6.12 -26.50 31.35
N SER A 215 -6.93 -26.49 30.28
CA SER A 215 -7.32 -25.24 29.58
C SER A 215 -8.06 -24.23 30.44
N CYS A 216 -8.87 -24.68 31.39
CA CYS A 216 -9.62 -23.79 32.28
C CYS A 216 -9.11 -23.85 33.73
N GLY A 217 -7.99 -24.54 33.98
CA GLY A 217 -7.49 -24.75 35.32
C GLY A 217 -8.52 -25.35 36.28
N GLY A 218 -9.43 -26.22 35.81
CA GLY A 218 -10.46 -26.82 36.65
C GLY A 218 -11.72 -25.99 36.91
N VAL A 219 -11.78 -24.74 36.41
CA VAL A 219 -12.90 -23.83 36.68
C VAL A 219 -14.16 -24.18 35.87
N GLY A 220 -14.00 -24.86 34.73
CA GLY A 220 -15.10 -25.16 33.80
C GLY A 220 -15.44 -24.00 32.85
N SER A 221 -14.95 -22.80 33.13
CA SER A 221 -15.10 -21.63 32.26
C SER A 221 -13.76 -20.95 31.99
N ILE A 222 -13.70 -20.20 30.88
CA ILE A 222 -12.57 -19.37 30.49
C ILE A 222 -12.99 -17.90 30.50
N THR A 223 -12.08 -17.00 30.83
CA THR A 223 -12.34 -15.55 30.76
C THR A 223 -12.63 -15.17 29.31
N CYS A 224 -13.68 -14.38 29.08
CA CYS A 224 -14.02 -13.90 27.75
C CYS A 224 -12.90 -13.00 27.22
N THR A 225 -12.36 -13.33 26.05
CA THR A 225 -11.27 -12.57 25.42
C THR A 225 -11.72 -11.20 24.91
N THR A 226 -12.94 -11.12 24.33
CA THR A 226 -13.50 -9.87 23.78
C THR A 226 -13.68 -8.77 24.82
N CYS A 227 -14.24 -9.10 25.99
CA CYS A 227 -14.49 -8.12 27.06
C CYS A 227 -13.50 -8.23 28.22
N LYS A 228 -12.50 -9.12 28.13
CA LYS A 228 -11.46 -9.36 29.15
C LYS A 228 -12.03 -9.56 30.56
N GLY A 229 -13.17 -10.26 30.67
CA GLY A 229 -13.81 -10.54 31.95
C GLY A 229 -14.89 -9.55 32.40
N GLN A 230 -15.04 -8.41 31.72
CA GLN A 230 -15.93 -7.33 32.19
C GLN A 230 -17.41 -7.58 31.92
N GLY A 231 -17.74 -8.46 30.99
CA GLY A 231 -19.12 -8.68 30.53
C GLY A 231 -19.73 -7.50 29.76
N LYS A 232 -19.00 -6.39 29.62
CA LYS A 232 -19.44 -5.17 28.95
C LYS A 232 -18.39 -4.68 27.96
N LEU A 233 -18.86 -4.06 26.88
CA LEU A 233 -18.06 -3.43 25.85
C LEU A 233 -18.46 -1.96 25.73
N LEU A 234 -17.46 -1.10 25.51
CA LEU A 234 -17.67 0.25 25.02
C LEU A 234 -17.68 0.18 23.49
N CYS A 235 -18.84 0.39 22.90
CA CYS A 235 -19.01 0.44 21.45
C CYS A 235 -19.04 1.90 20.99
N PHE A 236 -18.45 2.19 19.83
CA PHE A 236 -18.42 3.52 19.24
C PHE A 236 -18.31 3.41 17.72
N ILE A 237 -18.69 4.47 17.01
CA ILE A 237 -18.42 4.54 15.57
C ILE A 237 -16.98 5.00 15.38
N LYS A 238 -16.23 4.27 14.56
CA LYS A 238 -14.86 4.57 14.17
C LYS A 238 -14.88 5.17 12.76
N LEU A 239 -14.33 6.37 12.63
CA LEU A 239 -14.06 7.01 11.35
C LEU A 239 -12.64 6.64 10.93
N LYS A 240 -12.50 5.99 9.77
CA LYS A 240 -11.23 5.68 9.13
C LYS A 240 -11.00 6.68 8.01
N ILE A 241 -9.88 7.38 8.05
CA ILE A 241 -9.46 8.35 7.03
C ILE A 241 -8.28 7.75 6.30
N THR A 242 -8.36 7.69 4.99
CA THR A 242 -7.30 7.17 4.11
C THR A 242 -6.85 8.28 3.18
N TRP A 243 -5.57 8.63 3.28
CA TRP A 243 -4.91 9.50 2.32
C TRP A 243 -4.12 8.66 1.34
N LYS A 244 -4.28 8.93 0.04
CA LYS A 244 -3.63 8.18 -1.02
C LYS A 244 -3.03 9.11 -2.07
N ASN A 245 -1.79 8.83 -2.46
CA ASN A 245 -1.13 9.45 -3.59
C ASN A 245 -1.40 8.64 -4.87
N ASN A 246 -2.34 9.09 -5.69
CA ASN A 246 -2.63 8.43 -6.97
C ASN A 246 -1.69 8.99 -8.04
N VAL A 247 -0.87 8.13 -8.63
CA VAL A 247 0.20 8.51 -9.54
C VAL A 247 -0.13 8.03 -10.95
N TYR A 248 -0.15 8.97 -11.89
CA TYR A 248 -0.16 8.72 -13.31
C TYR A 248 1.24 9.03 -13.88
N VAL A 249 1.74 8.17 -14.76
CA VAL A 249 3.03 8.34 -15.44
C VAL A 249 2.85 8.03 -16.92
N ALA A 250 3.32 8.94 -17.77
CA ALA A 250 3.41 8.72 -19.22
C ALA A 250 4.85 9.02 -19.68
N VAL A 251 5.39 8.12 -20.49
CA VAL A 251 6.68 8.32 -21.17
C VAL A 251 6.40 8.62 -22.63
N ILE A 252 6.81 9.80 -23.06
CA ILE A 252 6.66 10.28 -24.43
C ILE A 252 7.95 9.92 -25.18
N ASP A 253 7.92 8.78 -25.88
CA ASP A 253 8.99 8.34 -26.77
C ASP A 253 8.61 8.62 -28.23
N LYS A 254 9.47 9.34 -28.97
CA LYS A 254 9.26 9.69 -30.38
C LYS A 254 9.87 8.66 -31.33
N GLY A 255 9.77 7.38 -30.99
CA GLY A 255 10.28 6.28 -31.81
C GLY A 255 11.80 6.14 -31.75
N SER A 256 12.38 6.24 -30.55
CA SER A 256 13.81 6.03 -30.32
C SER A 256 14.30 4.62 -30.71
N GLY A 257 13.39 3.64 -30.74
CA GLY A 257 13.71 2.22 -30.81
C GLY A 257 14.27 1.68 -29.49
N PHE A 258 14.20 2.48 -28.41
CA PHE A 258 14.59 2.10 -27.07
C PHE A 258 13.44 1.39 -26.34
N PRO A 259 13.71 0.38 -25.50
CA PRO A 259 12.67 -0.27 -24.70
C PRO A 259 12.21 0.64 -23.54
N VAL A 260 11.05 1.28 -23.70
CA VAL A 260 10.52 2.31 -22.78
C VAL A 260 10.31 1.79 -21.35
N GLU A 261 10.12 0.49 -21.16
CA GLU A 261 10.01 -0.16 -19.85
C GLU A 261 11.28 -0.01 -18.99
N LEU A 262 12.45 0.23 -19.59
CA LEU A 262 13.68 0.50 -18.85
C LEU A 262 13.69 1.90 -18.21
N LEU A 263 12.75 2.76 -18.62
CA LEU A 263 12.67 4.14 -18.15
C LEU A 263 11.89 4.27 -16.84
N ASP A 264 11.13 3.25 -16.42
CA ASP A 264 10.37 3.28 -15.16
C ASP A 264 11.24 3.51 -13.92
N ARG A 265 12.51 3.08 -13.97
CA ARG A 265 13.45 3.09 -12.84
C ARG A 265 14.67 3.98 -13.08
N ILE A 266 14.61 4.88 -14.04
CA ILE A 266 15.70 5.80 -14.36
C ILE A 266 15.33 7.22 -13.98
N SER A 267 16.32 8.01 -13.57
CA SER A 267 16.13 9.41 -13.23
C SER A 267 16.29 10.30 -14.47
N GLY A 268 15.48 11.36 -14.55
CA GLY A 268 15.58 12.41 -15.55
C GLY A 268 15.82 13.77 -14.90
N GLU A 269 16.18 14.75 -15.72
CA GLU A 269 16.28 16.15 -15.31
C GLU A 269 14.89 16.78 -15.19
N LYS A 270 14.57 17.40 -14.05
CA LYS A 270 13.27 18.05 -13.85
C LYS A 270 13.22 19.38 -14.59
N LEU A 271 12.39 19.44 -15.62
CA LEU A 271 12.15 20.66 -16.41
C LEU A 271 11.03 21.52 -15.84
N LEU A 272 10.00 20.87 -15.28
CA LEU A 272 8.85 21.53 -14.70
C LEU A 272 8.38 20.80 -13.45
N THR A 273 8.00 21.57 -12.43
CA THR A 273 7.22 21.07 -11.30
C THR A 273 6.20 22.15 -10.93
N ASP A 274 4.94 21.75 -10.92
CA ASP A 274 3.83 22.62 -10.55
C ASP A 274 2.96 21.90 -9.52
N MET A 275 2.44 22.66 -8.56
CA MET A 275 1.69 22.14 -7.43
C MET A 275 0.58 23.10 -7.03
N ALA A 276 -0.65 22.61 -7.04
CA ALA A 276 -1.86 23.37 -6.71
C ALA A 276 -2.96 22.41 -6.21
N PRO A 277 -4.01 22.90 -5.52
CA PRO A 277 -5.13 22.06 -5.10
C PRO A 277 -5.73 21.27 -6.27
N MET A 278 -5.79 21.92 -7.43
CA MET A 278 -6.02 21.32 -8.72
C MET A 278 -5.08 21.99 -9.72
N VAL A 279 -4.27 21.21 -10.44
CA VAL A 279 -3.32 21.76 -11.40
C VAL A 279 -4.03 22.06 -12.72
N TYR A 280 -3.59 23.13 -13.40
CA TYR A 280 -4.02 23.39 -14.77
C TYR A 280 -3.21 22.51 -15.74
N PRO A 281 -3.81 21.89 -16.77
CA PRO A 281 -3.06 21.14 -17.78
C PRO A 281 -1.92 21.96 -18.38
N VAL A 282 -0.79 21.31 -18.67
CA VAL A 282 0.32 21.99 -19.33
C VAL A 282 -0.09 22.32 -20.76
N VAL A 283 -0.05 23.61 -21.13
CA VAL A 283 -0.49 24.12 -22.45
C VAL A 283 0.62 24.77 -23.27
N SER A 284 1.77 25.05 -22.66
CA SER A 284 2.87 25.81 -23.27
C SER A 284 4.19 25.05 -23.28
N PHE A 285 4.16 23.71 -23.11
CA PHE A 285 5.37 22.92 -23.29
C PHE A 285 5.70 22.82 -24.78
N PRO A 286 6.98 22.89 -25.20
CA PRO A 286 7.36 22.85 -26.62
C PRO A 286 6.92 21.58 -27.33
N ASP A 287 6.80 20.47 -26.61
CA ASP A 287 6.33 19.20 -27.12
C ASP A 287 4.82 19.06 -26.93
N SER A 288 4.04 19.12 -28.02
CA SER A 288 2.58 19.04 -27.97
C SER A 288 2.07 17.71 -27.42
N SER A 289 2.84 16.63 -27.55
CA SER A 289 2.50 15.33 -26.95
C SER A 289 2.46 15.42 -25.42
N VAL A 290 3.38 16.16 -24.80
CA VAL A 290 3.39 16.36 -23.34
C VAL A 290 2.16 17.16 -22.88
N ASN A 291 1.75 18.17 -23.66
CA ASN A 291 0.54 18.95 -23.36
C ASN A 291 -0.72 18.06 -23.42
N ALA A 292 -0.82 17.22 -24.46
CA ALA A 292 -1.94 16.28 -24.62
C ALA A 292 -2.00 15.23 -23.49
N GLU A 293 -0.85 14.67 -23.09
CA GLU A 293 -0.78 13.75 -21.96
C GLU A 293 -1.19 14.42 -20.65
N SER A 294 -0.74 15.66 -20.42
CA SER A 294 -1.13 16.42 -19.24
C SER A 294 -2.63 16.68 -19.19
N GLU A 295 -3.24 17.09 -20.30
CA GLU A 295 -4.69 17.30 -20.39
C GLU A 295 -5.47 16.01 -20.11
N SER A 296 -5.05 14.90 -20.70
CA SER A 296 -5.71 13.61 -20.50
C SER A 296 -5.62 13.14 -19.06
N ALA A 297 -4.42 13.18 -18.46
CA ALA A 297 -4.20 12.75 -17.09
C ALA A 297 -4.99 13.57 -16.07
N VAL A 298 -5.01 14.91 -16.21
CA VAL A 298 -5.76 15.79 -15.31
C VAL A 298 -7.26 15.50 -15.40
N ARG A 299 -7.79 15.35 -16.62
CA ARG A 299 -9.21 15.03 -16.86
C ARG A 299 -9.58 13.65 -16.29
N GLU A 300 -8.74 12.64 -16.51
CA GLU A 300 -8.96 11.28 -16.02
C GLU A 300 -8.98 11.24 -14.49
N HIS A 301 -7.99 11.83 -13.82
CA HIS A 301 -7.96 11.90 -12.36
C HIS A 301 -9.14 12.68 -11.79
N GLN A 302 -9.56 13.77 -12.44
CA GLN A 302 -10.77 14.49 -12.03
C GLN A 302 -12.01 13.59 -12.12
N ALA A 303 -12.21 12.90 -13.25
CA ALA A 303 -13.34 11.99 -13.43
C ALA A 303 -13.33 10.82 -12.44
N GLN A 304 -12.14 10.29 -12.13
CA GLN A 304 -11.98 9.14 -11.25
C GLN A 304 -12.19 9.48 -9.77
N PHE A 305 -11.69 10.63 -9.31
CA PHE A 305 -11.60 10.92 -7.87
C PHE A 305 -12.59 11.96 -7.36
N ALA A 306 -13.09 12.88 -8.20
CA ALA A 306 -13.87 14.02 -7.70
C ALA A 306 -15.21 13.65 -7.05
N THR A 307 -15.77 12.48 -7.38
CA THR A 307 -17.07 12.01 -6.85
C THR A 307 -16.95 11.13 -5.61
N THR A 308 -15.78 10.52 -5.38
CA THR A 308 -15.57 9.51 -4.33
C THR A 308 -14.56 9.94 -3.26
N CYS A 309 -13.71 10.92 -3.57
CA CYS A 309 -12.65 11.40 -2.70
C CYS A 309 -12.62 12.93 -2.68
N ARG A 310 -12.09 13.48 -1.59
CA ARG A 310 -11.67 14.87 -1.54
C ARG A 310 -10.27 14.99 -2.11
N ILE A 311 -10.09 15.71 -3.23
CA ILE A 311 -8.76 16.04 -3.76
C ILE A 311 -8.18 17.15 -2.88
N LEU A 312 -7.00 16.90 -2.30
CA LEU A 312 -6.33 17.86 -1.41
C LEU A 312 -5.25 18.67 -2.14
N GLN A 313 -4.46 18.00 -2.97
CA GLN A 313 -3.36 18.61 -3.71
C GLN A 313 -3.03 17.77 -4.94
N GLN A 314 -2.69 18.44 -6.03
CA GLN A 314 -2.06 17.83 -7.19
C GLN A 314 -0.65 18.36 -7.38
N ARG A 315 0.23 17.51 -7.91
CA ARG A 315 1.57 17.89 -8.35
C ARG A 315 1.84 17.27 -9.70
N GLN A 316 2.20 18.10 -10.67
CA GLN A 316 2.62 17.65 -11.97
C GLN A 316 4.11 17.90 -12.17
N THR A 317 4.78 16.98 -12.87
CA THR A 317 6.22 17.04 -13.12
C THR A 317 6.48 16.64 -14.57
N ILE A 318 7.37 17.37 -15.24
CA ILE A 318 7.94 16.98 -16.53
C ILE A 318 9.44 16.78 -16.32
N GLU A 319 9.91 15.59 -16.67
CA GLU A 319 11.32 15.22 -16.64
C GLU A 319 11.83 14.94 -18.05
N LEU A 320 13.02 15.43 -18.38
CA LEU A 320 13.76 15.03 -19.56
C LEU A 320 14.62 13.83 -19.20
N ILE A 321 14.42 12.71 -19.88
CA ILE A 321 15.26 11.54 -19.73
C ILE A 321 16.27 11.56 -20.88
N PRO A 322 17.56 11.79 -20.60
CA PRO A 322 18.56 11.80 -21.66
C PRO A 322 18.71 10.38 -22.22
N ILE A 323 18.56 10.24 -23.53
CA ILE A 323 18.83 8.99 -24.26
C ILE A 323 19.71 9.35 -25.46
N THR A 324 20.86 8.70 -25.57
CA THR A 324 21.74 8.82 -26.72
C THR A 324 21.82 7.47 -27.43
N ARG A 325 21.42 7.44 -28.69
CA ARG A 325 21.63 6.30 -29.58
C ARG A 325 23.00 6.41 -30.20
N VAL A 326 23.85 5.43 -29.91
CA VAL A 326 25.24 5.41 -30.36
C VAL A 326 25.38 4.36 -31.45
N HIS A 327 25.86 4.80 -32.62
CA HIS A 327 26.24 3.95 -33.73
C HIS A 327 27.75 3.80 -33.75
N TYR A 328 28.21 2.57 -33.90
CA TYR A 328 29.63 2.27 -33.96
C TYR A 328 29.92 1.11 -34.91
N VAL A 329 31.15 1.06 -35.40
CA VAL A 329 31.68 -0.05 -36.19
C VAL A 329 32.66 -0.85 -35.35
N TRP A 330 32.51 -2.17 -35.41
CA TRP A 330 33.44 -3.13 -34.81
C TRP A 330 33.62 -4.31 -35.75
N ASN A 331 34.86 -4.63 -36.10
CA ASN A 331 35.20 -5.74 -37.01
C ASN A 331 34.35 -5.72 -38.29
N GLU A 332 34.30 -4.55 -38.95
CA GLU A 332 33.56 -4.27 -40.21
C GLU A 332 32.03 -4.37 -40.12
N LYS A 333 31.46 -4.57 -38.93
CA LYS A 333 30.01 -4.62 -38.71
C LYS A 333 29.52 -3.39 -37.95
N THR A 334 28.38 -2.87 -38.37
CA THR A 334 27.70 -1.76 -37.69
C THR A 334 26.85 -2.29 -36.54
N HIS A 335 26.95 -1.63 -35.40
CA HIS A 335 26.25 -1.98 -34.18
C HIS A 335 25.65 -0.72 -33.55
N ILE A 336 24.64 -0.94 -32.69
CA ILE A 336 24.02 0.11 -31.91
C ILE A 336 23.99 -0.23 -30.43
N TYR A 337 24.14 0.80 -29.61
CA TYR A 337 23.76 0.75 -28.20
C TYR A 337 23.15 2.09 -27.79
N PHE A 338 22.52 2.10 -26.63
CA PHE A 338 21.93 3.28 -26.04
C PHE A 338 22.60 3.59 -24.72
N VAL A 339 22.89 4.86 -24.48
CA VAL A 339 23.20 5.40 -23.16
C VAL A 339 21.97 6.16 -22.68
N TYR A 340 21.48 5.88 -21.48
CA TYR A 340 20.22 6.46 -21.00
C TYR A 340 20.23 6.80 -19.51
N GLY A 341 19.43 7.82 -19.15
CA GLY A 341 19.31 8.34 -17.80
C GLY A 341 20.46 9.23 -17.38
N THR A 342 20.24 10.01 -16.32
CA THR A 342 21.31 10.79 -15.67
C THR A 342 22.42 9.90 -15.08
N GLU A 343 22.12 8.63 -14.90
CA GLU A 343 23.02 7.59 -14.41
C GLU A 343 23.90 6.96 -15.51
N HIS A 344 23.70 7.35 -16.77
CA HIS A 344 24.41 6.84 -17.96
C HIS A 344 24.43 5.31 -18.05
N LYS A 345 23.27 4.67 -17.85
CA LYS A 345 23.13 3.23 -18.04
C LYS A 345 23.20 2.87 -19.52
N VAL A 346 23.58 1.64 -19.80
CA VAL A 346 23.71 1.14 -21.18
C VAL A 346 22.67 0.06 -21.46
N TYR A 347 22.07 0.15 -22.65
CA TYR A 347 21.28 -0.90 -23.23
C TYR A 347 21.81 -1.27 -24.62
N THR A 348 22.00 -2.55 -24.88
CA THR A 348 22.28 -3.08 -26.22
C THR A 348 21.65 -4.45 -26.35
N LYS A 349 21.01 -4.70 -27.50
CA LYS A 349 20.38 -6.00 -27.79
C LYS A 349 21.43 -7.05 -28.10
N ASP A 350 22.39 -6.71 -28.95
CA ASP A 350 23.34 -7.64 -29.55
C ASP A 350 24.79 -7.18 -29.38
N TYR A 351 25.35 -7.42 -28.18
CA TYR A 351 26.76 -7.16 -27.93
C TYR A 351 27.66 -8.04 -28.82
N PRO A 352 28.70 -7.49 -29.51
CA PRO A 352 29.38 -8.19 -30.61
C PRO A 352 30.18 -9.44 -30.23
N VAL A 353 30.74 -9.49 -29.01
CA VAL A 353 31.61 -10.60 -28.59
C VAL A 353 31.17 -11.11 -27.21
N LYS A 354 30.45 -12.22 -27.21
CA LYS A 354 30.01 -12.97 -26.03
C LYS A 354 30.80 -14.29 -25.95
N CYS A 355 31.30 -14.67 -24.78
CA CYS A 355 31.87 -15.99 -24.50
C CYS A 355 30.81 -17.05 -24.85
N CYS A 356 31.18 -18.11 -25.57
CA CYS A 356 30.32 -19.25 -25.91
C CYS A 356 29.89 -20.11 -24.70
N CYS A 357 29.99 -19.57 -23.49
CA CYS A 357 30.06 -20.29 -22.23
C CYS A 357 28.70 -20.32 -21.50
N CYS A 358 27.69 -19.64 -22.05
CA CYS A 358 26.34 -19.59 -21.50
C CYS A 358 25.30 -19.72 -22.62
N SER A 359 25.18 -20.91 -23.18
CA SER A 359 23.93 -21.37 -23.79
C SER A 359 22.94 -21.59 -22.66
N ILE A 360 21.84 -20.84 -22.63
CA ILE A 360 20.74 -21.07 -21.68
C ILE A 360 20.09 -22.39 -22.07
N LEU A 361 19.99 -23.30 -21.09
CA LEU A 361 19.20 -24.53 -21.12
C LEU A 361 17.75 -24.22 -20.74
#